data_AF-A0A7C1QYN0-F1
#
_entry.id   AF-A0A7C1QYN0-F1
#
_cell.length_a   1.000
_cell.length_b   1.000
_cell.length_c   1.000
_cell.angle_alpha   90.00
_cell.angle_beta   90.00
_cell.angle_gamma   90.00
#
_symmetry.space_group_name_H-M   'P 1'
#
loop_
_entity.id
_entity.type
_entity.pdbx_description
1 polymer ?
#
loop_
_entity_poly.entity_id
_entity_poly.type
_entity_poly.pdbx_seq_one_letter_code
_entity_poly.pdbx_strand_id
1 'polypeptide(L)'
;ESFFKWYSLENRRFHPIELASLIHLKLISIQPFVDGNSRLSRLLMDWILWKKGYPLIDIPVEDIEDYYDVLDKYQIEKKEKPFVDYIKKKYFKG
;
A
#
# COMPACT_ATOMS: atom_id res chain seq x y z
N GLU A 1 -3.54 6.96 -17.07
CA GLU A 1 -3.55 8.40 -16.72
C GLU A 1 -4.17 8.71 -15.34
N SER A 2 -5.20 7.96 -14.91
CA SER A 2 -5.92 8.19 -13.64
C SER A 2 -5.05 8.11 -12.37
N PHE A 3 -4.11 7.16 -12.29
CA PHE A 3 -3.27 6.96 -11.10
C PHE A 3 -2.38 8.18 -10.80
N PHE A 4 -1.64 8.69 -11.78
CA PHE A 4 -0.72 9.82 -11.58
C PHE A 4 -1.48 11.11 -11.27
N LYS A 5 -2.66 11.31 -11.88
CA LYS A 5 -3.55 12.43 -11.55
C LYS A 5 -4.09 12.34 -10.13
N TRP A 6 -4.49 11.15 -9.67
CA TRP A 6 -4.88 10.96 -8.27
C TRP A 6 -3.70 11.24 -7.32
N TYR A 7 -2.52 10.71 -7.64
CA TYR A 7 -1.33 10.91 -6.79
C TYR A 7 -0.94 12.39 -6.67
N SER A 8 -0.98 13.16 -7.76
CA SER A 8 -0.61 14.58 -7.72
C SER A 8 -1.53 15.41 -6.82
N LEU A 9 -2.81 15.04 -6.73
CA LEU A 9 -3.80 15.69 -5.86
C LEU A 9 -3.65 15.27 -4.39
N GLU A 10 -3.43 13.98 -4.15
CA GLU A 10 -3.54 13.41 -2.80
C GLU A 10 -2.20 13.33 -2.04
N ASN A 11 -1.06 13.41 -2.72
CA ASN A 11 0.28 13.27 -2.12
C ASN A 11 0.57 14.29 -1.00
N ARG A 12 -0.16 15.41 -0.93
CA ARG A 12 -0.03 16.41 0.15
C ARG A 12 -1.14 16.35 1.18
N ARG A 13 -2.20 15.56 0.94
CA ARG A 13 -3.41 15.52 1.77
C ARG A 13 -3.38 14.39 2.78
N PHE A 14 -2.93 13.20 2.37
CA PHE A 14 -2.86 12.04 3.25
C PHE A 14 -1.63 12.05 4.15
N HIS A 15 -1.78 11.47 5.34
CA HIS A 15 -0.63 11.11 6.17
C HIS A 15 0.26 10.11 5.39
N PRO A 16 1.60 10.18 5.48
CA PRO A 16 2.50 9.35 4.65
C PRO A 16 2.23 7.84 4.69
N ILE A 17 1.95 7.27 5.87
CA ILE A 17 1.60 5.84 6.01
C ILE A 17 0.31 5.49 5.25
N GLU A 18 -0.70 6.37 5.30
CA GLU A 18 -1.95 6.16 4.59
C GLU A 18 -1.75 6.31 3.09
N LEU A 19 -1.02 7.34 2.64
CA LEU A 19 -0.67 7.53 1.24
C LEU A 19 0.07 6.31 0.66
N ALA A 20 1.07 5.80 1.38
CA ALA A 20 1.84 4.63 0.99
C ALA A 20 0.93 3.38 0.87
N SER A 21 0.04 3.17 1.84
CA SER A 21 -0.95 2.08 1.81
C SER A 21 -1.89 2.17 0.60
N LEU A 22 -2.37 3.37 0.28
CA LEU A 22 -3.28 3.59 -0.85
C LEU A 22 -2.58 3.40 -2.21
N ILE A 23 -1.30 3.78 -2.31
CA ILE A 23 -0.49 3.55 -3.51
C ILE A 23 -0.31 2.06 -3.75
N HIS A 24 -0.02 1.30 -2.69
CA HIS A 24 0.04 -0.16 -2.76
C HIS A 24 -1.26 -0.75 -3.34
N LEU A 25 -2.41 -0.42 -2.73
CA LEU A 25 -3.72 -0.91 -3.17
C LEU A 25 -4.04 -0.57 -4.62
N LYS A 26 -3.74 0.66 -5.04
CA LYS A 26 -4.04 1.09 -6.41
C LYS A 26 -3.15 0.39 -7.42
N LEU A 27 -1.86 0.19 -7.13
CA LEU A 27 -0.97 -0.49 -8.04
C LEU A 27 -1.30 -1.98 -8.18
N ILE A 28 -1.56 -2.66 -7.06
CA ILE A 28 -1.93 -4.08 -7.10
C ILE A 28 -3.28 -4.32 -7.80
N SER A 29 -4.16 -3.31 -7.83
CA SER A 29 -5.43 -3.37 -8.56
C SER A 29 -5.30 -3.13 -10.05
N ILE A 30 -4.34 -2.29 -10.47
CA ILE A 30 -4.10 -1.98 -11.88
C ILE A 30 -3.38 -3.14 -12.59
N GLN A 31 -2.54 -3.88 -11.87
CA GLN A 31 -1.72 -4.99 -12.39
C GLN A 31 -1.04 -4.67 -13.74
N PRO A 32 -0.18 -3.63 -13.81
CA PRO A 32 0.35 -3.15 -15.09
C PRO A 32 1.37 -4.09 -15.77
N PHE A 33 1.87 -5.12 -15.06
CA PHE A 33 2.86 -6.06 -15.59
C PHE A 33 2.34 -7.50 -15.57
N VAL A 34 2.95 -8.37 -16.38
CA VAL A 34 2.61 -9.82 -16.43
C VAL A 34 2.93 -10.52 -15.11
N ASP A 35 4.03 -10.14 -14.46
CA ASP A 35 4.43 -10.60 -13.13
C ASP A 35 5.12 -9.44 -12.37
N GLY A 36 5.29 -9.59 -11.06
CA GLY A 36 6.04 -8.67 -10.22
C GLY A 36 5.20 -7.58 -9.58
N ASN A 37 3.89 -7.52 -9.84
CA ASN A 37 3.01 -6.47 -9.33
C ASN A 37 3.03 -6.37 -7.79
N SER A 38 2.95 -7.49 -7.07
CA SER A 38 2.99 -7.48 -5.60
C SER A 38 4.33 -6.98 -5.05
N ARG A 39 5.45 -7.33 -5.71
CA ARG A 39 6.79 -6.86 -5.34
C ARG A 39 6.92 -5.35 -5.60
N LEU A 40 6.45 -4.89 -6.76
CA LEU A 40 6.45 -3.49 -7.12
C LEU A 40 5.55 -2.64 -6.20
N SER A 41 4.38 -3.15 -5.82
CA SER A 41 3.45 -2.45 -4.92
C SER A 41 4.07 -2.21 -3.55
N ARG A 42 4.74 -3.22 -2.99
CA ARG A 42 5.50 -3.06 -1.74
C ARG A 42 6.67 -2.10 -1.89
N LEU A 43 7.44 -2.23 -2.98
CA LEU A 43 8.56 -1.33 -3.25
C LEU A 43 8.11 0.14 -3.39
N LEU A 44 6.98 0.40 -4.07
CA LEU A 44 6.44 1.76 -4.20
C LEU A 44 5.88 2.28 -2.87
N MET A 45 5.30 1.43 -2.04
CA MET A 45 4.88 1.78 -0.68
C MET A 45 6.09 2.28 0.13
N ASP A 46 7.18 1.51 0.14
CA ASP A 46 8.43 1.89 0.83
C ASP A 46 9.07 3.14 0.24
N TRP A 47 9.07 3.27 -1.09
CA TRP A 47 9.59 4.47 -1.74
C TRP A 47 8.86 5.74 -1.31
N ILE A 48 7.53 5.67 -1.09
CA ILE A 48 6.74 6.79 -0.60
C ILE A 48 7.08 7.13 0.84
N LEU A 49 7.21 6.13 1.71
CA LEU A 49 7.64 6.32 3.10
C LEU A 49 9.01 6.99 3.15
N TRP A 50 9.97 6.44 2.42
CA TRP A 50 11.33 6.98 2.30
C TRP A 50 11.34 8.44 1.83
N LYS A 51 10.63 8.73 0.73
CA LYS A 51 10.55 10.09 0.16
C LYS A 51 9.91 11.10 1.11
N LYS A 52 9.10 10.64 2.06
CA LYS A 52 8.45 11.46 3.09
C LYS A 52 9.23 11.53 4.40
N GLY A 53 10.40 10.88 4.49
CA GLY A 53 11.23 10.86 5.70
C GLY A 53 10.74 9.89 6.77
N TYR A 54 9.96 8.87 6.39
CA TYR A 54 9.46 7.83 7.28
C TYR A 54 10.33 6.57 7.13
N PRO A 55 10.59 5.83 8.22
CA PRO A 55 11.10 4.46 8.17
C PRO A 55 10.36 3.59 7.14
N LEU A 56 11.08 2.63 6.57
CA LEU A 56 10.50 1.62 5.69
C LEU A 56 9.70 0.62 6.51
N ILE A 57 8.81 -0.13 5.86
CA ILE A 57 8.02 -1.16 6.53
C ILE A 57 8.37 -2.53 5.96
N ASP A 58 8.66 -3.47 6.85
CA ASP A 58 8.78 -4.87 6.48
C ASP A 58 7.46 -5.61 6.77
N ILE A 59 7.06 -6.50 5.86
CA ILE A 59 5.92 -7.40 6.06
C ILE A 59 6.52 -8.81 6.19
N PRO A 60 6.61 -9.33 7.42
CA PRO A 60 7.21 -10.63 7.67
C PRO A 60 6.51 -11.75 6.90
N VAL A 61 7.25 -12.79 6.53
CA VAL A 61 6.71 -13.94 5.79
C VAL A 61 5.63 -14.65 6.61
N GLU A 62 5.76 -14.63 7.94
CA GLU A 62 4.79 -15.19 8.89
C GLU A 62 3.43 -14.48 8.83
N ASP A 63 3.39 -13.24 8.35
CA ASP A 63 2.18 -12.41 8.25
C ASP A 63 1.56 -12.41 6.84
N ILE A 64 2.04 -13.28 5.96
CA ILE A 64 1.63 -13.29 4.56
C ILE A 64 0.15 -13.63 4.37
N GLU A 65 -0.41 -14.49 5.22
CA GLU A 65 -1.84 -14.83 5.21
C GLU A 65 -2.70 -13.61 5.57
N ASP A 66 -2.40 -12.95 6.71
CA ASP A 66 -3.07 -11.71 7.12
C ASP A 66 -3.01 -10.63 6.03
N TYR A 67 -1.86 -10.51 5.36
CA TYR A 67 -1.66 -9.56 4.27
C TYR A 67 -2.57 -9.85 3.07
N TYR A 68 -2.67 -11.11 2.64
CA TYR A 68 -3.55 -11.49 1.53
C TYR A 68 -5.02 -11.36 1.91
N ASP A 69 -5.41 -11.71 3.14
CA ASP A 69 -6.78 -11.58 3.63
C ASP A 69 -7.30 -10.14 3.53
N VAL A 70 -6.49 -9.15 3.91
CA VAL A 70 -6.90 -7.73 3.82
C VAL A 70 -6.92 -7.22 2.38
N LEU A 71 -6.10 -7.79 1.50
CA LEU A 71 -6.16 -7.49 0.06
C LEU A 71 -7.41 -8.07 -0.60
N ASP A 72 -7.75 -9.32 -0.30
CA ASP A 72 -8.92 -9.98 -0.85
C ASP A 72 -10.21 -9.30 -0.39
N LYS A 73 -10.27 -8.87 0.88
CA LYS A 73 -11.37 -8.02 1.38
C LYS A 73 -11.49 -6.72 0.60
N TYR A 74 -10.37 -6.07 0.26
CA TYR A 74 -10.41 -4.88 -0.58
C TYR A 74 -10.93 -5.20 -2.00
N GLN A 75 -10.54 -6.34 -2.58
CA GLN A 75 -11.01 -6.72 -3.91
C GLN A 75 -12.53 -6.88 -3.96
N ILE A 76 -13.14 -7.46 -2.92
CA ILE A 76 -14.59 -7.71 -2.82
C ILE A 76 -15.35 -6.44 -2.41
N GLU A 77 -14.95 -5.81 -1.30
CA GLU A 77 -15.73 -4.74 -0.68
C GLU A 77 -15.37 -3.33 -1.17
N LYS A 78 -14.23 -3.17 -1.86
CA LYS A 78 -13.64 -1.88 -2.28
C LYS A 78 -13.38 -0.91 -1.13
N LYS A 79 -13.34 -1.39 0.12
CA LYS A 79 -12.99 -0.60 1.30
C LYS A 79 -11.49 -0.58 1.52
N GLU A 80 -10.87 0.59 1.42
CA GLU A 80 -9.41 0.75 1.59
C GLU A 80 -8.99 0.62 3.07
N LYS A 81 -9.89 0.98 4.00
CA LYS A 81 -9.62 1.09 5.44
C LYS A 81 -9.00 -0.17 6.08
N PRO A 82 -9.48 -1.40 5.84
CA PRO A 82 -8.88 -2.60 6.44
C PRO A 82 -7.40 -2.77 6.11
N PHE A 83 -7.01 -2.53 4.86
CA PHE A 83 -5.60 -2.62 4.44
C PHE A 83 -4.77 -1.48 5.05
N VAL A 84 -5.29 -0.25 5.07
CA VAL A 84 -4.62 0.89 5.70
C VAL A 84 -4.40 0.64 7.20
N ASP A 85 -5.40 0.10 7.90
CA ASP A 85 -5.30 -0.21 9.32
C ASP A 85 -4.31 -1.38 9.58
N TYR A 86 -4.26 -2.38 8.69
CA TYR A 86 -3.24 -3.43 8.72
C TYR A 86 -1.82 -2.86 8.59
N ILE A 87 -1.57 -2.01 7.59
CA ILE A 87 -0.25 -1.39 7.40
C ILE A 87 0.12 -0.51 8.60
N LYS A 88 -0.81 0.29 9.12
CA LYS A 88 -0.59 1.08 10.35
C LYS A 88 -0.20 0.19 11.52
N LYS A 89 -0.92 -0.92 11.74
CA LYS A 89 -0.62 -1.88 12.80
C LYS A 89 0.79 -2.47 12.65
N LYS A 90 1.19 -2.84 11.44
CA LYS A 90 2.54 -3.37 11.17
C LYS A 90 3.62 -2.31 11.35
N TYR A 91 3.38 -1.09 10.88
CA TYR A 91 4.31 0.04 10.99
C TYR A 91 4.65 0.42 12.44
N PHE A 92 3.65 0.40 13.35
CA PHE A 92 3.86 0.80 14.74
C PHE A 92 4.20 -0.35 15.70
N LYS A 93 4.15 -1.60 15.23
CA LYS A 93 4.52 -2.78 16.01
C LYS A 93 5.93 -3.31 15.69
N GLY A 94 6.56 -2.79 14.63
CA GLY A 94 7.97 -3.03 14.32
C GLY A 94 8.91 -2.22 15.19
#